data_AF-A0AAD4D1J6-F1
#
_entry.id   AF-A0AAD4D1J6-F1
#
_cell.length_a   1.000
_cell.length_b   1.000
_cell.length_c   1.000
_cell.angle_alpha   90.00
_cell.angle_beta   90.00
_cell.angle_gamma   90.00
#
_symmetry.space_group_name_H-M   'P 1'
#
loop_
_entity.id
_entity.type
_entity.pdbx_description
1 polymer ?
#
loop_
_entity_poly.entity_id
_entity_poly.type
_entity_poly.pdbx_seq_one_letter_code
_entity_poly.pdbx_strand_id
1 'polypeptide(L)'
;MIRAVLLSNHFLRYTGYTDFTRRFSPAPSISTLHPIPLSAAGIYEVLCPSTDHHFDAKIDETHSITSVEHANKNQMAVFSNFFDLKKIEKVCATYGLEFAKRLTFVNSFMTRVLGEVRPAFQGRGGSPVVSDLEDAKKDKSQRRQGRDWRAEGARTGITQEDAKRRLIELETELNGLEILQEEKRKRWLGADQERYELSVLERMTSNT
;
A
#
# COMPACT_ATOMS: atom_id res chain seq x y z
N MET A 1 21.54 -11.42 14.02
CA MET A 1 20.47 -10.81 14.85
C MET A 1 19.09 -10.86 14.17
N ILE A 2 18.93 -10.38 12.93
CA ILE A 2 17.64 -10.41 12.19
C ILE A 2 17.02 -11.82 12.05
N ARG A 3 17.84 -12.85 11.79
CA ARG A 3 17.38 -14.25 11.63
C ARG A 3 16.73 -14.83 12.90
N ALA A 4 17.24 -14.48 14.08
CA ALA A 4 16.68 -14.94 15.35
C ALA A 4 15.30 -14.32 15.61
N VAL A 5 15.15 -13.02 15.32
CA VAL A 5 13.87 -12.32 15.47
C VAL A 5 12.81 -12.87 14.50
N LEU A 6 13.20 -13.23 13.27
CA LEU A 6 12.32 -13.87 12.28
C LEU A 6 11.81 -15.24 12.76
N LEU A 7 12.71 -16.07 13.28
CA LEU A 7 12.35 -17.41 13.78
C LEU A 7 11.42 -17.32 15.01
N SER A 8 11.73 -16.42 15.95
CA SER A 8 10.90 -16.19 17.14
C SER A 8 9.51 -15.65 16.78
N ASN A 9 9.42 -14.74 15.80
CA ASN A 9 8.13 -14.26 15.31
C ASN A 9 7.30 -15.36 14.66
N HIS A 10 7.94 -16.32 13.99
CA HIS A 10 7.24 -17.46 13.42
C HIS A 10 6.68 -18.40 14.50
N PHE A 11 7.51 -18.68 15.51
CA PHE A 11 7.09 -19.49 16.67
C PHE A 11 5.95 -18.85 17.44
N LEU A 12 6.06 -17.55 17.77
CA LEU A 12 5.03 -16.81 18.51
C LEU A 12 3.70 -16.72 17.74
N ARG A 13 3.73 -16.65 16.40
CA ARG A 13 2.52 -16.73 15.58
C ARG A 13 1.90 -18.13 15.57
N TYR A 14 2.73 -19.17 15.51
CA TYR A 14 2.26 -20.55 15.51
C TYR A 14 1.60 -20.93 16.84
N THR A 15 2.12 -20.41 17.95
CA THR A 15 1.61 -20.67 19.30
C THR A 15 0.47 -19.72 19.71
N GLY A 16 0.02 -18.83 18.83
CA GLY A 16 -1.11 -17.93 19.07
C GLY A 16 -0.79 -16.65 19.84
N TYR A 17 0.47 -16.42 20.20
CA TYR A 17 0.93 -15.23 20.92
C TYR A 17 1.24 -14.07 19.95
N THR A 18 0.23 -13.64 19.18
CA THR A 18 0.40 -12.65 18.11
C THR A 18 0.77 -11.25 18.60
N ASP A 19 0.45 -10.91 19.85
CA ASP A 19 0.69 -9.59 20.43
C ASP A 19 2.18 -9.30 20.65
N PHE A 20 2.96 -10.34 20.86
CA PHE A 20 4.42 -10.24 21.01
C PHE A 20 5.15 -10.26 19.66
N THR A 21 4.40 -10.32 18.55
CA THR A 21 5.01 -10.41 17.22
C THR A 21 5.31 -9.04 16.64
N ARG A 22 6.56 -8.81 16.24
CA ARG A 22 6.98 -7.53 15.65
C ARG A 22 6.69 -7.52 14.15
N ARG A 23 5.95 -6.54 13.63
CA ARG A 23 5.74 -6.37 12.17
C ARG A 23 7.04 -5.86 11.54
N PHE A 24 7.70 -6.71 10.75
CA PHE A 24 8.99 -6.38 10.11
C PHE A 24 8.89 -5.33 9.02
N SER A 25 7.70 -5.18 8.44
CA SER A 25 7.36 -4.10 7.53
C SER A 25 6.05 -3.51 8.00
N PRO A 26 5.93 -2.17 8.18
CA PRO A 26 4.63 -1.56 8.31
C PRO A 26 3.80 -1.96 7.08
N ALA A 27 2.55 -2.37 7.28
CA ALA A 27 1.65 -2.55 6.15
C ALA A 27 1.67 -1.23 5.36
N PRO A 28 1.99 -1.24 4.05
CA PRO A 28 2.05 0.00 3.29
C PRO A 28 0.72 0.72 3.47
N SER A 29 0.77 2.01 3.78
CA SER A 29 -0.45 2.81 3.85
C SER A 29 -1.21 2.65 2.54
N ILE A 30 -2.54 2.55 2.60
CA ILE A 30 -3.39 2.51 1.40
C ILE A 30 -3.11 3.73 0.51
N SER A 31 -2.64 4.85 1.10
CA SER A 31 -2.23 6.06 0.37
C SER A 31 -0.89 5.93 -0.38
N THR A 32 -0.06 4.94 -0.06
CA THR A 32 1.26 4.69 -0.69
C THR A 32 1.24 3.52 -1.68
N LEU A 33 0.13 2.78 -1.78
CA LEU A 33 -0.05 1.78 -2.83
C LEU A 33 -0.31 2.48 -4.16
N HIS A 34 0.77 2.69 -4.92
CA HIS A 34 0.64 3.14 -6.29
C HIS A 34 -0.11 2.06 -7.08
N PRO A 35 -1.28 2.38 -7.67
CA PRO A 35 -2.00 1.44 -8.47
C PRO A 35 -1.15 1.04 -9.68
N ILE A 36 -0.95 -0.26 -9.86
CA ILE A 36 -0.15 -0.80 -10.96
C ILE A 36 -1.11 -1.12 -12.12
N PRO A 37 -0.99 -0.43 -13.27
CA PRO A 37 -1.75 -0.79 -14.45
C PRO A 37 -1.26 -2.14 -14.97
N LEU A 38 -2.16 -3.12 -15.03
CA LEU A 38 -1.91 -4.42 -15.63
C LEU A 38 -2.27 -4.34 -17.12
N SER A 39 -1.29 -3.97 -17.93
CA SER A 39 -1.37 -4.03 -19.39
C SER A 39 -1.02 -5.43 -19.90
N ALA A 40 -1.49 -5.80 -21.09
CA ALA A 40 -1.15 -7.10 -21.70
C ALA A 40 0.38 -7.28 -21.85
N ALA A 41 1.09 -6.22 -22.26
CA ALA A 41 2.55 -6.20 -22.29
C ALA A 41 3.18 -6.43 -20.90
N GLY A 42 2.72 -5.71 -19.87
CA GLY A 42 3.27 -5.85 -18.52
C GLY A 42 2.99 -7.21 -17.91
N ILE A 43 1.82 -7.79 -18.17
CA ILE A 43 1.47 -9.16 -17.76
C ILE A 43 2.41 -10.16 -18.43
N TYR A 44 2.61 -10.03 -19.74
CA TYR A 44 3.50 -10.91 -20.49
C TYR A 44 4.94 -10.80 -20.01
N GLU A 45 5.46 -9.59 -19.81
CA GLU A 45 6.85 -9.38 -19.38
C GLU A 45 7.12 -9.93 -17.97
N VAL A 46 6.14 -9.83 -17.06
CA VAL A 46 6.28 -10.31 -15.68
C VAL A 46 6.04 -11.80 -15.55
N LEU A 47 5.07 -12.36 -16.28
CA LEU A 47 4.62 -13.75 -16.10
C LEU A 47 5.15 -14.72 -17.16
N CYS A 48 5.64 -14.22 -18.30
CA CYS A 48 6.25 -15.00 -19.38
C CYS A 48 7.72 -14.60 -19.63
N PRO A 49 8.59 -14.51 -18.59
CA PRO A 49 9.99 -14.18 -18.80
C PRO A 49 10.70 -15.30 -19.58
N SER A 50 11.68 -14.97 -20.42
CA SER A 50 12.39 -15.91 -21.30
C SER A 50 13.38 -16.85 -20.57
N THR A 51 13.10 -17.24 -19.32
CA THR A 51 13.94 -18.10 -18.47
C THR A 51 13.44 -19.54 -18.47
N ASP A 52 14.28 -20.51 -18.09
CA ASP A 52 13.83 -21.91 -17.96
C ASP A 52 12.65 -22.02 -16.97
N HIS A 53 11.60 -22.74 -17.39
CA HIS A 53 10.32 -22.96 -16.68
C HIS A 53 9.31 -21.79 -16.65
N HIS A 54 9.27 -20.97 -17.70
CA HIS A 54 8.26 -19.91 -17.81
C HIS A 54 6.89 -20.41 -18.28
N PHE A 55 5.87 -19.59 -18.03
CA PHE A 55 4.52 -19.84 -18.50
C PHE A 55 4.40 -19.34 -19.95
N ASP A 56 4.09 -20.23 -20.88
CA ASP A 56 3.81 -19.89 -22.27
C ASP A 56 2.37 -19.43 -22.42
N ALA A 57 2.15 -18.11 -22.55
CA ALA A 57 0.82 -17.60 -22.89
C ALA A 57 0.43 -18.04 -24.30
N LYS A 58 -0.74 -18.67 -24.45
CA LYS A 58 -1.22 -19.20 -25.73
C LYS A 58 -2.31 -18.31 -26.32
N ILE A 59 -2.27 -18.10 -27.63
CA ILE A 59 -3.37 -17.46 -28.37
C ILE A 59 -4.42 -18.52 -28.68
N ASP A 60 -3.95 -19.62 -29.27
CA ASP A 60 -4.73 -20.81 -29.62
C ASP A 60 -3.94 -22.06 -29.21
N GLU A 61 -4.52 -23.25 -29.38
CA GLU A 61 -3.85 -24.53 -29.06
C GLU A 61 -2.48 -24.70 -29.75
N THR A 62 -2.28 -24.03 -30.88
CA THR A 62 -1.10 -24.14 -31.76
C THR A 62 -0.17 -22.93 -31.75
N HIS A 63 -0.61 -21.76 -31.26
CA HIS A 63 0.16 -20.51 -31.37
C HIS A 63 0.41 -19.90 -29.99
N SER A 64 1.68 -19.68 -29.64
CA SER A 64 2.09 -19.01 -28.41
C SER A 64 2.45 -17.54 -28.64
N ILE A 65 2.38 -16.76 -27.55
CA ILE A 65 2.80 -15.36 -27.52
C ILE A 65 4.30 -15.35 -27.27
N THR A 66 5.07 -14.99 -28.29
CA THR A 66 6.53 -15.03 -28.27
C THR A 66 7.19 -13.68 -28.00
N SER A 67 6.43 -12.58 -28.00
CA SER A 67 6.97 -11.25 -27.76
C SER A 67 5.96 -10.30 -27.13
N VAL A 68 6.47 -9.22 -26.51
CA VAL A 68 5.69 -8.11 -25.94
C VAL A 68 4.82 -7.44 -27.02
N GLU A 69 5.34 -7.30 -28.24
CA GLU A 69 4.58 -6.75 -29.37
C GLU A 69 3.40 -7.63 -29.75
N HIS A 70 3.60 -8.96 -29.71
CA HIS A 70 2.54 -9.92 -29.99
C HIS A 70 1.48 -9.93 -28.87
N ALA A 71 1.90 -9.76 -27.61
CA ALA A 71 1.02 -9.59 -26.46
C ALA A 71 0.14 -8.33 -26.57
N ASN A 72 0.71 -7.21 -27.04
CA ASN A 72 -0.02 -5.96 -27.23
C ASN A 72 -1.06 -6.02 -28.35
N LYS A 73 -0.83 -6.84 -29.39
CA LYS A 73 -1.81 -7.08 -30.46
C LYS A 73 -2.92 -8.04 -29.99
N ASN A 74 -2.55 -9.07 -29.24
CA ASN A 74 -3.46 -10.13 -28.79
C ASN A 74 -3.88 -9.98 -27.33
N GLN A 75 -4.33 -8.78 -26.94
CA GLN A 75 -4.61 -8.45 -25.54
C GLN A 75 -5.61 -9.40 -24.88
N MET A 76 -6.71 -9.72 -25.58
CA MET A 76 -7.75 -10.61 -25.05
C MET A 76 -7.21 -12.02 -24.77
N ALA A 77 -6.35 -12.54 -25.63
CA ALA A 77 -5.72 -13.83 -25.43
C ALA A 77 -4.77 -13.81 -24.23
N VAL A 78 -3.99 -12.74 -24.05
CA VAL A 78 -3.14 -12.60 -22.85
C VAL A 78 -4.02 -12.64 -21.59
N PHE A 79 -5.08 -11.83 -21.53
CA PHE A 79 -5.95 -11.82 -20.37
C PHE A 79 -6.69 -13.15 -20.16
N SER A 80 -7.08 -13.87 -21.22
CA SER A 80 -7.77 -15.17 -21.09
C SER A 80 -6.90 -16.27 -20.50
N ASN A 81 -5.59 -16.23 -20.71
CA ASN A 81 -4.66 -17.21 -20.12
C ASN A 81 -4.58 -17.08 -18.60
N PHE A 82 -4.68 -15.86 -18.07
CA PHE A 82 -4.48 -15.59 -16.65
C PHE A 82 -5.78 -15.34 -15.87
N PHE A 83 -6.83 -14.87 -16.54
CA PHE A 83 -8.07 -14.46 -15.92
C PHE A 83 -9.29 -15.11 -16.58
N ASP A 84 -10.30 -15.40 -15.77
CA ASP A 84 -11.60 -15.87 -16.25
C ASP A 84 -12.39 -14.69 -16.85
N LEU A 85 -12.18 -14.44 -18.14
CA LEU A 85 -12.82 -13.35 -18.87
C LEU A 85 -14.34 -13.42 -18.83
N LYS A 86 -14.93 -14.62 -18.82
CA LYS A 86 -16.40 -14.77 -18.78
C LYS A 86 -16.98 -14.19 -17.49
N LYS A 87 -16.28 -14.36 -16.37
CA LYS A 87 -16.67 -13.75 -15.09
C LYS A 87 -16.51 -12.24 -15.13
N ILE A 88 -15.40 -11.73 -15.66
CA ILE A 88 -15.14 -10.29 -15.77
C ILE A 88 -16.21 -9.63 -16.64
N GLU A 89 -16.49 -10.19 -17.82
CA GLU A 89 -17.53 -9.71 -18.73
C GLU A 89 -18.92 -9.74 -18.11
N LYS A 90 -19.25 -10.80 -17.35
CA LYS A 90 -20.54 -10.88 -16.62
C LYS A 90 -20.67 -9.77 -15.57
N VAL A 91 -19.59 -9.49 -14.83
CA VAL A 91 -19.56 -8.39 -13.86
C VAL A 91 -19.71 -7.05 -14.58
N CYS A 92 -18.96 -6.80 -15.66
CA CYS A 92 -19.09 -5.58 -16.46
C CYS A 92 -20.50 -5.42 -17.05
N ALA A 93 -21.09 -6.50 -17.58
CA ALA A 93 -22.43 -6.49 -18.15
C ALA A 93 -23.51 -6.15 -17.11
N THR A 94 -23.32 -6.53 -15.84
CA THR A 94 -24.22 -6.15 -14.74
C THR A 94 -24.31 -4.63 -14.58
N TYR A 95 -23.22 -3.92 -14.88
CA TYR A 95 -23.14 -2.46 -14.83
C TYR A 95 -23.37 -1.78 -16.19
N GLY A 96 -23.75 -2.53 -17.23
CA GLY A 96 -23.92 -2.00 -18.59
C GLY A 96 -22.60 -1.63 -19.29
N LEU A 97 -21.49 -2.19 -18.81
CA LEU A 97 -20.14 -1.94 -19.31
C LEU A 97 -19.64 -3.11 -20.17
N GLU A 98 -18.80 -2.80 -21.14
CA GLU A 98 -17.98 -3.74 -21.89
C GLU A 98 -16.54 -3.66 -21.39
N PHE A 99 -15.87 -4.79 -21.21
CA PHE A 99 -14.53 -4.80 -20.65
C PHE A 99 -13.51 -4.11 -21.58
N ALA A 100 -12.86 -3.06 -21.09
CA ALA A 100 -11.93 -2.23 -21.87
C ALA A 100 -10.49 -2.76 -21.88
N LYS A 101 -10.28 -4.04 -21.52
CA LYS A 101 -8.98 -4.72 -21.56
C LYS A 101 -7.91 -4.02 -20.70
N ARG A 102 -8.34 -3.37 -19.63
CA ARG A 102 -7.50 -2.63 -18.68
C ARG A 102 -7.88 -3.00 -17.26
N LEU A 103 -6.91 -3.54 -16.55
CA LEU A 103 -7.01 -3.84 -15.13
C LEU A 103 -6.01 -2.97 -14.37
N THR A 104 -6.37 -2.58 -13.16
CA THR A 104 -5.48 -1.83 -12.28
C THR A 104 -5.45 -2.51 -10.93
N PHE A 105 -4.29 -3.05 -10.59
CA PHE A 105 -4.07 -3.67 -9.29
C PHE A 105 -3.83 -2.56 -8.26
N VAL A 106 -4.73 -2.44 -7.29
CA VAL A 106 -4.64 -1.41 -6.25
C VAL A 106 -4.01 -1.99 -4.99
N ASN A 107 -4.47 -3.16 -4.54
CA ASN A 107 -3.89 -3.90 -3.42
C ASN A 107 -4.29 -5.38 -3.50
N SER A 108 -3.79 -6.20 -2.56
CA SER A 108 -4.08 -7.64 -2.49
C SER A 108 -5.58 -8.00 -2.42
N PHE A 109 -6.44 -7.05 -2.04
CA PHE A 109 -7.87 -7.26 -1.85
C PHE A 109 -8.72 -6.52 -2.89
N MET A 110 -8.13 -5.70 -3.75
CA MET A 110 -8.85 -4.79 -4.64
C MET A 110 -8.14 -4.67 -6.00
N THR A 111 -8.83 -5.12 -7.04
CA THR A 111 -8.47 -4.88 -8.43
C THR A 111 -9.58 -4.07 -9.08
N ARG A 112 -9.22 -2.98 -9.77
CA ARG A 112 -10.16 -2.16 -10.53
C ARG A 112 -10.22 -2.68 -11.96
N VAL A 113 -11.44 -2.92 -12.42
CA VAL A 113 -11.74 -3.32 -13.79
C VAL A 113 -12.25 -2.10 -14.54
N LEU A 114 -11.61 -1.73 -15.65
CA LEU A 114 -12.11 -0.66 -16.50
C LEU A 114 -13.06 -1.24 -17.54
N GLY A 115 -14.21 -0.61 -17.71
CA GLY A 115 -15.15 -0.92 -18.78
C GLY A 115 -15.57 0.33 -19.56
N GLU A 116 -15.83 0.14 -20.84
CA GLU A 116 -16.43 1.13 -21.74
C GLU A 116 -17.95 0.97 -21.76
N VAL A 117 -18.69 2.07 -21.90
CA VAL A 117 -20.15 2.03 -21.88
C VAL A 117 -20.65 1.38 -23.17
N ARG A 118 -21.50 0.35 -23.05
CA ARG A 118 -22.11 -0.25 -24.25
C ARG A 118 -23.13 0.72 -24.87
N PRO A 119 -22.96 1.12 -26.15
CA PRO A 119 -23.87 2.07 -26.79
C PRO A 119 -25.28 1.51 -27.01
N ALA A 120 -25.50 0.19 -26.89
CA ALA A 120 -26.80 -0.44 -27.14
C ALA A 120 -27.76 -0.49 -25.94
N PHE A 121 -27.35 -0.06 -24.73
CA PHE A 121 -28.25 0.03 -23.56
C PHE A 121 -29.13 1.31 -23.57
N GLN A 122 -29.37 1.84 -24.77
CA GLN A 122 -30.03 3.12 -25.03
C GLN A 122 -31.55 3.02 -24.90
N GLY A 123 -32.04 3.22 -23.67
CA GLY A 123 -33.42 3.62 -23.40
C GLY A 123 -33.56 5.03 -22.85
N ARG A 124 -32.61 5.51 -22.04
CA ARG A 124 -32.62 6.86 -21.45
C ARG A 124 -31.20 7.30 -21.09
N GLY A 125 -30.61 8.22 -21.86
CA GLY A 125 -29.50 9.06 -21.40
C GLY A 125 -28.21 8.33 -20.97
N GLY A 126 -27.69 7.43 -21.81
CA GLY A 126 -26.25 7.11 -22.04
C GLY A 126 -25.26 7.07 -20.87
N SER A 127 -25.70 6.87 -19.63
CA SER A 127 -24.85 6.85 -18.45
C SER A 127 -24.77 5.43 -17.91
N PRO A 128 -23.56 4.95 -17.55
CA PRO A 128 -23.40 3.62 -16.96
C PRO A 128 -24.18 3.51 -15.65
N VAL A 129 -24.59 2.29 -15.31
CA VAL A 129 -25.26 2.01 -14.03
C VAL A 129 -24.27 2.34 -12.93
N VAL A 130 -24.54 3.43 -12.21
CA VAL A 130 -23.75 3.88 -11.07
C VAL A 130 -23.87 2.78 -10.00
N SER A 131 -22.74 2.27 -9.50
CA SER A 131 -22.81 1.26 -8.44
C SER A 131 -23.39 1.88 -7.17
N ASP A 132 -24.04 1.07 -6.33
CA ASP A 132 -24.56 1.51 -5.02
C ASP A 132 -23.50 2.24 -4.17
N LEU A 133 -22.23 1.91 -4.38
CA LEU A 133 -21.06 2.48 -3.70
C LEU A 133 -20.71 3.90 -4.18
N GLU A 134 -21.09 4.25 -5.41
CA GLU A 134 -20.99 5.60 -5.98
C GLU A 134 -22.25 6.43 -5.72
N ASP A 135 -23.44 5.81 -5.68
CA ASP A 135 -24.66 6.50 -5.26
C ASP A 135 -24.57 6.97 -3.80
N ALA A 136 -23.98 6.15 -2.92
CA ALA A 136 -23.65 6.54 -1.55
C ALA A 136 -22.66 7.73 -1.45
N LYS A 137 -21.87 8.01 -2.50
CA LYS A 137 -20.96 9.17 -2.55
C LYS A 137 -21.62 10.42 -3.13
N LYS A 138 -22.70 10.25 -3.90
CA LYS A 138 -23.43 11.32 -4.60
C LYS A 138 -24.41 12.04 -3.69
N ASP A 139 -24.83 11.39 -2.61
CA ASP A 139 -25.69 11.99 -1.59
C ASP A 139 -24.93 13.07 -0.79
N LYS A 140 -24.91 14.28 -1.34
CA LYS A 140 -24.31 15.48 -0.73
C LYS A 140 -25.12 16.01 0.46
N SER A 141 -26.33 15.46 0.72
CA SER A 141 -27.13 15.81 1.89
C SER A 141 -26.47 15.31 3.18
N GLN A 142 -25.79 14.16 3.09
CA GLN A 142 -24.79 13.77 4.07
C GLN A 142 -23.48 14.49 3.73
N ARG A 143 -23.33 15.71 4.28
CA ARG A 143 -21.98 16.26 4.51
C ARG A 143 -21.12 15.10 4.99
N ARG A 144 -19.98 14.85 4.35
CA ARG A 144 -18.96 13.91 4.83
C ARG A 144 -18.60 14.33 6.26
N GLN A 145 -19.34 13.85 7.24
CA GLN A 145 -18.90 13.85 8.61
C GLN A 145 -17.70 12.93 8.54
N GLY A 146 -16.51 13.47 8.81
CA GLY A 146 -15.32 12.65 8.93
C GLY A 146 -15.64 11.44 9.80
N ARG A 147 -15.02 10.30 9.51
CA ARG A 147 -15.16 9.08 10.31
C ARG A 147 -15.18 9.46 11.79
N ASP A 148 -16.31 9.25 12.45
CA ASP A 148 -16.47 9.64 13.84
C ASP A 148 -15.64 8.70 14.71
N TRP A 149 -14.41 9.11 15.02
CA TRP A 149 -13.45 8.36 15.82
C TRP A 149 -13.99 8.02 17.21
N ARG A 150 -15.07 8.67 17.67
CA ARG A 150 -15.77 8.34 18.91
C ARG A 150 -16.36 6.92 18.88
N ALA A 151 -16.90 6.49 17.74
CA ALA A 151 -17.44 5.14 17.57
C ALA A 151 -16.34 4.06 17.53
N GLU A 152 -15.17 4.42 17.01
CA GLU A 152 -13.98 3.53 16.96
C GLU A 152 -13.35 3.34 18.36
N GLY A 153 -13.40 4.39 19.20
CA GLY A 153 -13.04 4.32 20.64
C GLY A 153 -13.93 3.36 21.43
N ALA A 154 -15.25 3.41 21.23
CA ALA A 154 -16.19 2.49 21.87
C ALA A 154 -15.92 1.02 21.50
N ARG A 155 -15.53 0.75 20.23
CA ARG A 155 -15.19 -0.61 19.76
C ARG A 155 -13.89 -1.15 20.36
N THR A 156 -12.98 -0.27 20.74
CA THR A 156 -11.68 -0.61 21.35
C THR A 156 -11.71 -0.55 22.88
N GLY A 157 -12.86 -0.21 23.48
CA GLY A 157 -13.02 -0.06 24.92
C GLY A 157 -12.30 1.17 25.51
N ILE A 158 -11.80 2.07 24.66
CA ILE A 158 -11.07 3.26 25.11
C ILE A 158 -12.06 4.42 25.15
N THR A 159 -12.34 4.91 26.36
CA THR A 159 -13.25 6.05 26.52
C THR A 159 -12.57 7.34 26.06
N GLN A 160 -13.36 8.37 25.77
CA GLN A 160 -12.85 9.68 25.36
C GLN A 160 -11.96 10.31 26.45
N GLU A 161 -12.24 10.03 27.72
CA GLU A 161 -11.45 10.50 28.85
C GLU A 161 -10.09 9.80 28.92
N ASP A 162 -10.06 8.49 28.68
CA ASP A 162 -8.80 7.73 28.62
C ASP A 162 -7.91 8.19 27.47
N ALA A 163 -8.50 8.51 26.32
CA ALA A 163 -7.77 9.06 25.19
C ALA A 163 -7.17 10.44 25.52
N LYS A 164 -7.90 11.30 26.23
CA LYS A 164 -7.39 12.60 26.70
C LYS A 164 -6.27 12.46 27.72
N ARG A 165 -6.39 11.50 28.66
CA ARG A 165 -5.32 11.22 29.63
C ARG A 165 -4.05 10.76 28.94
N ARG A 166 -4.16 9.82 27.99
CA ARG A 166 -3.01 9.35 27.20
C ARG A 166 -2.36 10.47 26.39
N LEU A 167 -3.14 11.41 25.87
CA LEU A 167 -2.58 12.57 25.19
C LEU A 167 -1.74 13.43 26.12
N ILE A 168 -2.24 13.71 27.33
CA ILE A 168 -1.51 14.48 28.34
C ILE A 168 -0.24 13.73 28.77
N GLU A 169 -0.34 12.42 29.03
CA GLU A 169 0.81 11.58 29.38
C GLU A 169 1.88 11.63 28.28
N LEU A 170 1.48 11.43 27.02
CA LEU A 170 2.40 11.50 25.88
C LEU A 170 3.04 12.88 25.73
N GLU A 171 2.28 13.96 25.95
CA GLU A 171 2.81 15.33 25.90
C GLU A 171 3.85 15.56 27.00
N THR A 172 3.60 15.05 28.22
CA THR A 172 4.59 15.14 29.31
C THR A 172 5.85 14.30 29.04
N GLU A 173 5.70 13.10 28.46
CA GLU A 173 6.83 12.26 28.07
C GLU A 173 7.67 12.92 26.97
N LEU A 174 7.01 13.54 25.99
CA LEU A 174 7.67 14.20 24.87
C LEU A 174 8.48 15.41 25.35
N ASN A 175 7.89 16.25 26.20
CA ASN A 175 8.62 17.35 26.84
C ASN A 175 9.81 16.85 27.67
N GLY A 176 9.66 15.74 28.41
CA GLY A 176 10.77 15.15 29.17
C GLY A 176 11.91 14.66 28.26
N LEU A 177 11.57 14.05 27.11
CA LEU A 177 12.55 13.60 26.12
C LEU A 177 13.26 14.77 25.43
N GLU A 178 12.56 15.87 25.15
CA GLU A 178 13.16 17.08 24.59
C GLU A 178 14.19 17.68 25.55
N ILE A 179 13.86 17.82 26.84
CA ILE A 179 14.79 18.31 27.86
C ILE A 179 16.03 17.39 27.95
N LEU A 180 15.83 16.07 27.96
CA LEU A 180 16.94 15.12 27.98
C LEU A 180 17.84 15.21 26.73
N GLN A 181 17.26 15.48 25.56
CA GLN A 181 18.03 15.71 24.34
C GLN A 181 18.83 17.01 24.42
N GLU A 182 18.24 18.09 24.93
CA GLU A 182 18.93 19.36 25.12
C GLU A 182 20.10 19.24 26.09
N GLU A 183 19.93 18.55 27.21
CA GLU A 183 21.01 18.30 28.18
C GLU A 183 22.14 17.50 27.57
N LYS A 184 21.83 16.41 26.84
CA LYS A 184 22.84 15.63 26.12
C LYS A 184 23.58 16.48 25.10
N ARG A 185 22.87 17.34 24.36
CA ARG A 185 23.47 18.26 23.39
C ARG A 185 24.41 19.25 24.06
N LYS A 186 24.01 19.85 25.19
CA LYS A 186 24.87 20.78 25.96
C LYS A 186 26.14 20.11 26.46
N ARG A 187 26.05 18.88 27.00
CA ARG A 187 27.22 18.11 27.44
C ARG A 187 28.17 17.79 26.29
N TRP A 188 27.63 17.39 25.14
CA TRP A 188 28.43 17.13 23.94
C TRP A 188 29.17 18.38 23.46
N LEU A 189 28.48 19.53 23.39
CA LEU A 189 29.09 20.79 22.98
C LEU A 189 30.17 21.27 23.97
N GLY A 190 29.94 21.11 25.27
CA GLY A 190 30.95 21.43 26.29
C GLY A 190 32.22 20.57 26.15
N ALA A 191 32.05 19.25 26.02
CA ALA A 191 33.18 18.34 25.82
C ALA A 191 33.93 18.59 24.50
N ASP A 192 33.23 18.99 23.44
CA ASP A 192 33.85 19.35 22.16
C ASP A 192 34.66 20.65 22.25
N GLN A 193 34.13 21.64 22.97
CA GLN A 193 34.81 22.90 23.26
C GLN A 193 36.10 22.66 24.09
N GLU A 194 36.03 21.84 25.14
CA GLU A 194 37.19 21.47 25.95
C GLU A 194 38.26 20.75 25.12
N ARG A 195 37.86 19.81 24.23
CA ARG A 195 38.79 19.14 23.31
C ARG A 195 39.45 20.12 22.35
N TYR A 196 38.69 21.08 21.83
CA TYR A 196 39.22 22.12 20.96
C TYR A 196 40.26 22.97 21.70
N GLU A 197 39.95 23.44 22.90
CA GLU A 197 40.85 24.26 23.72
C GLU A 197 42.15 23.51 24.08
N LEU A 198 42.06 22.23 24.45
CA LEU A 198 43.22 21.37 24.69
C LEU A 198 44.08 21.23 23.43
N SER A 199 43.47 21.01 22.27
CA SER A 199 44.21 20.89 21.00
C SER A 199 44.92 22.19 20.58
N VAL A 200 44.33 23.35 20.91
CA VAL A 200 44.94 24.66 20.67
C VAL A 200 46.13 24.86 21.60
N LEU A 201 46.00 24.52 22.88
CA LEU A 201 47.09 24.60 23.86
C LEU A 201 48.26 23.70 23.48
N GLU A 202 48.00 22.45 23.08
CA GLU A 202 49.04 21.51 22.63
C GLU A 202 49.84 22.09 21.44
N ARG A 203 49.15 22.67 20.44
CA ARG A 203 49.79 23.33 19.28
C ARG A 203 50.62 24.56 19.67
N MET A 204 50.21 25.30 20.69
CA MET A 204 50.97 26.45 21.19
C MET A 204 52.24 25.99 21.91
N THR A 205 52.15 24.93 22.72
CA THR A 205 53.30 24.38 23.46
C THR A 205 54.31 23.62 22.58
N SER A 206 53.88 23.09 21.42
CA SER A 206 54.78 22.41 20.48
C SER A 206 55.59 23.35 19.57
N ASN A 207 55.21 24.63 19.52
CA ASN A 207 55.84 25.66 18.66
C ASN A 207 56.81 26.58 19.43
N THR A 208 57.03 26.34 20.72
CA THR A 208 58.02 27.00 21.59
C THR A 208 59.15 26.04 21.91
#